data_AF-A0A544TRC8-F1
#
_entry.id   AF-A0A544TRC8-F1
#
_cell.length_a   1.000
_cell.length_b   1.000
_cell.length_c   1.000
_cell.angle_alpha   90.00
_cell.angle_beta   90.00
_cell.angle_gamma   90.00
#
_symmetry.space_group_name_H-M   'P 1'
#
loop_
_entity.id
_entity.type
_entity.pdbx_description
1 polymer ?
#
loop_
_entity_poly.entity_id
_entity_poly.type
_entity_poly.pdbx_seq_one_letter_code
_entity_poly.pdbx_strand_id
1 'polypeptide(L)'
;MKENSKPMTFNRIALLHIILLLVVMIFNVAPWYFLMLTVAQLLFVPLTLQLILKKENRLYYYFALPAFAAVSILQLTTNTKFDVLFAAIYLLFTFVVALYGLGRFIRRGFAHLEEFSIDVGMMYLFIGGVWFFASVAEINTGFPPIITWLTGIHFHYSAFLLPIFVGFIGRLYKTTIYKVVCTIILISPIVVAIGITFFHWLEVVSVLLYIIGIYGLIILTFKTPFTNTLQKYLIRISFGALGITIIFSLLYAVRISTVSIDFMLRFHGLFNCILFGLFGVIGWSSTPPLSKEKGWTFPISNMRGKYVVGEQILKKNLGIHSYKGLVDNMNMYIPKKSIAPTITHFYENTTQYRLYSEVHWHNWFKPFAAIYRLISKKVQQLNLPFSNKQMEMTGDIVSIEEGRTKTRAWVRKIDKEVIFVALYSIHQANDKKYMNIALPLPWSSMVGILELHQQGDNLLLTGNGTTNSDAGIYLAASKYVFKLPLQEQFLIEEIKEGHLHAKHEMRIFTIPFLTINYVIVIKNE
;
A
#
# COMPACT_ATOMS: atom_id res chain seq x y z
N MET A 1 -33.84 12.19 17.36
CA MET A 1 -33.48 13.48 16.72
C MET A 1 -32.34 13.25 15.73
N LYS A 2 -32.61 13.24 14.41
CA LYS A 2 -31.57 13.35 13.38
C LYS A 2 -31.30 14.84 13.19
N GLU A 3 -30.28 15.37 13.84
CA GLU A 3 -29.84 16.74 13.58
C GLU A 3 -29.30 16.86 12.15
N ASN A 4 -29.96 17.73 11.39
CA ASN A 4 -29.65 18.15 10.03
C ASN A 4 -28.47 19.14 10.04
N SER A 5 -27.31 18.76 10.57
CA SER A 5 -26.11 19.59 10.40
C SER A 5 -25.62 19.43 8.96
N LYS A 6 -25.96 20.38 8.07
CA LYS A 6 -25.34 20.48 6.74
C LYS A 6 -23.82 20.56 6.95
N PRO A 7 -23.01 19.71 6.29
CA PRO A 7 -21.56 19.73 6.47
C PRO A 7 -20.99 21.09 6.06
N MET A 8 -20.08 21.64 6.86
CA MET A 8 -19.41 22.92 6.57
C MET A 8 -18.67 22.85 5.23
N THR A 9 -18.71 23.94 4.46
CA THR A 9 -17.93 24.08 3.22
C THR A 9 -16.44 24.28 3.55
N PHE A 10 -15.54 23.84 2.65
CA PHE A 10 -14.08 23.94 2.83
C PHE A 10 -13.64 25.35 3.27
N ASN A 11 -14.18 26.40 2.63
CA ASN A 11 -13.88 27.79 2.95
C ASN A 11 -14.23 28.17 4.40
N ARG A 12 -15.32 27.64 4.95
CA ARG A 12 -15.71 27.92 6.35
C ARG A 12 -14.75 27.26 7.33
N ILE A 13 -14.31 26.03 7.02
CA ILE A 13 -13.38 25.33 7.89
C ILE A 13 -11.98 25.97 7.80
N ALA A 14 -11.56 26.37 6.60
CA ALA A 14 -10.34 27.14 6.41
C ALA A 14 -10.36 28.46 7.19
N LEU A 15 -11.46 29.22 7.10
CA LEU A 15 -11.62 30.45 7.86
C LEU A 15 -11.54 30.20 9.37
N LEU A 16 -12.19 29.14 9.88
CA LEU A 16 -12.12 28.76 11.29
C LEU A 16 -10.69 28.49 11.75
N HIS A 17 -9.92 27.72 10.98
CA HIS A 17 -8.52 27.43 11.30
C HIS A 17 -7.62 28.66 11.20
N ILE A 18 -7.88 29.56 10.24
CA ILE A 18 -7.16 30.84 10.14
C ILE A 18 -7.45 31.70 11.37
N ILE A 19 -8.71 31.84 11.77
CA ILE A 19 -9.09 32.61 12.97
C ILE A 19 -8.42 32.00 14.21
N LEU A 20 -8.50 30.67 14.37
CA LEU A 20 -7.89 29.97 15.51
C LEU A 20 -6.37 30.18 15.56
N LEU A 21 -5.70 30.09 14.42
CA LEU A 21 -4.26 30.35 14.31
C LEU A 21 -3.92 31.80 14.65
N LEU A 22 -4.69 32.78 14.15
CA LEU A 22 -4.48 34.19 14.45
C LEU A 22 -4.63 34.48 15.95
N VAL A 23 -5.64 33.90 16.60
CA VAL A 23 -5.81 34.00 18.06
C VAL A 23 -4.57 33.44 18.76
N VAL A 24 -4.10 32.26 18.39
CA VAL A 24 -2.87 31.69 18.96
C VAL A 24 -1.68 32.60 18.72
N MET A 25 -1.46 33.11 17.50
CA MET A 25 -0.31 33.96 17.19
C MET A 25 -0.31 35.28 17.97
N ILE A 26 -1.48 35.89 18.21
CA ILE A 26 -1.62 37.15 18.94
C ILE A 26 -1.38 36.97 20.45
N PHE A 27 -1.91 35.89 21.02
CA PHE A 27 -1.88 35.63 22.46
C PHE A 27 -0.85 34.57 22.88
N ASN A 28 0.06 34.18 21.98
CA ASN A 28 1.07 33.17 22.23
C ASN A 28 2.04 33.61 23.34
N VAL A 29 2.26 32.72 24.29
CA VAL A 29 3.18 32.91 25.42
C VAL A 29 4.48 32.10 25.27
N ALA A 30 4.54 31.19 24.30
CA ALA A 30 5.70 30.35 24.03
C ALA A 30 6.72 31.02 23.08
N PRO A 31 7.98 30.58 23.05
CA PRO A 31 8.95 31.01 22.04
C PRO A 31 8.43 30.92 20.60
N TRP A 32 8.76 31.92 19.77
CA TRP A 32 8.21 32.08 18.42
C TRP A 32 8.39 30.83 17.53
N TYR A 33 9.47 30.07 17.70
CA TYR A 33 9.75 28.92 16.84
C TYR A 33 8.75 27.77 17.05
N PHE A 34 8.10 27.68 18.21
CA PHE A 34 7.02 26.71 18.46
C PHE A 34 5.80 26.95 17.57
N LEU A 35 5.60 28.18 17.09
CA LEU A 35 4.53 28.51 16.16
C LEU A 35 4.66 27.75 14.85
N MET A 36 5.86 27.35 14.40
CA MET A 36 6.00 26.59 13.16
C MET A 36 5.29 25.23 13.24
N LEU A 37 5.46 24.50 14.34
CA LEU A 37 4.71 23.25 14.55
C LEU A 37 3.20 23.54 14.71
N THR A 38 2.87 24.59 15.47
CA THR A 38 1.47 24.98 15.71
C THR A 38 0.73 25.31 14.40
N VAL A 39 1.38 26.00 13.46
CA VAL A 39 0.84 26.28 12.12
C VAL A 39 0.55 24.97 11.39
N ALA A 40 1.45 23.98 11.46
CA ALA A 40 1.16 22.69 10.87
C ALA A 40 -0.04 22.00 11.54
N GLN A 41 -0.10 21.98 12.87
CA GLN A 41 -1.14 21.32 13.64
C GLN A 41 -2.52 21.96 13.45
N LEU A 42 -2.59 23.30 13.42
CA LEU A 42 -3.84 24.05 13.39
C LEU A 42 -4.29 24.46 11.99
N LEU A 43 -3.38 24.53 11.00
CA LEU A 43 -3.72 24.96 9.64
C LEU A 43 -3.42 23.88 8.61
N PHE A 44 -2.18 23.41 8.50
CA PHE A 44 -1.79 22.55 7.37
C PHE A 44 -2.36 21.13 7.45
N VAL A 45 -2.31 20.49 8.61
CA VAL A 45 -2.90 19.16 8.87
C VAL A 45 -4.40 19.15 8.58
N PRO A 46 -5.24 19.98 9.21
CA PRO A 46 -6.68 19.95 8.99
C PRO A 46 -7.08 20.25 7.54
N LEU A 47 -6.45 21.24 6.91
CA LEU A 47 -6.76 21.60 5.53
C LEU A 47 -6.39 20.49 4.56
N THR A 48 -5.21 19.89 4.74
CA THR A 48 -4.76 18.80 3.88
C THR A 48 -5.62 17.56 4.04
N LEU A 49 -6.02 17.22 5.28
CA LEU A 49 -6.92 16.08 5.54
C LEU A 49 -8.30 16.28 4.90
N GLN A 50 -8.81 17.51 4.80
CA GLN A 50 -10.07 17.79 4.10
C GLN A 50 -9.98 17.57 2.58
N LEU A 51 -8.79 17.69 1.99
CA LEU A 51 -8.58 17.38 0.57
C LEU A 51 -8.60 15.86 0.29
N ILE A 52 -8.45 15.03 1.34
CA ILE A 52 -8.34 13.57 1.24
C ILE A 52 -9.61 12.87 1.74
N LEU A 53 -10.10 13.28 2.91
CA LEU A 53 -11.22 12.65 3.60
C LEU A 53 -12.55 13.08 2.97
N LYS A 54 -13.43 12.11 2.72
CA LYS A 54 -14.79 12.39 2.27
C LYS A 54 -15.57 13.11 3.39
N LYS A 55 -16.44 14.06 3.01
CA LYS A 55 -17.23 14.91 3.93
C LYS A 55 -18.10 14.15 4.94
N GLU A 56 -18.38 12.87 4.69
CA GLU A 56 -19.27 12.04 5.51
C GLU A 56 -18.59 11.40 6.73
N ASN A 57 -17.28 11.55 6.90
CA ASN A 57 -16.55 10.97 8.03
C ASN A 57 -16.82 11.75 9.33
N ARG A 58 -17.96 11.50 9.97
CA ARG A 58 -18.35 12.10 11.27
C ARG A 58 -17.30 11.83 12.37
N LEU A 59 -16.73 10.62 12.39
CA LEU A 59 -15.73 10.22 13.38
C LEU A 59 -14.47 11.11 13.37
N TYR A 60 -14.06 11.64 12.20
CA TYR A 60 -12.95 12.60 12.13
C TYR A 60 -13.20 13.85 12.97
N TYR A 61 -14.37 14.48 12.82
CA TYR A 61 -14.70 15.73 13.51
C TYR A 61 -14.79 15.57 15.03
N TYR A 62 -15.21 14.39 15.52
CA TYR A 62 -15.26 14.09 16.96
C TYR A 62 -13.88 14.14 17.62
N PHE A 63 -12.81 13.74 16.92
CA PHE A 63 -11.44 13.80 17.45
C PHE A 63 -10.70 15.08 17.06
N ALA A 64 -11.02 15.67 15.91
CA ALA A 64 -10.32 16.82 15.38
C ALA A 64 -10.56 18.10 16.21
N LEU A 65 -11.82 18.41 16.54
CA LEU A 65 -12.14 19.66 17.27
C LEU A 65 -11.48 19.72 18.66
N PRO A 66 -11.57 18.67 19.50
CA PRO A 66 -10.85 18.66 20.78
C PRO A 66 -9.33 18.78 20.63
N ALA A 67 -8.75 18.14 19.61
CA ALA A 67 -7.32 18.19 19.36
C ALA A 67 -6.82 19.60 18.98
N PHE A 68 -7.56 20.31 18.12
CA PHE A 68 -7.18 21.68 17.76
C PHE A 68 -7.35 22.65 18.93
N ALA A 69 -8.43 22.50 19.72
CA ALA A 69 -8.60 23.27 20.94
C ALA A 69 -7.47 23.00 21.94
N ALA A 70 -7.09 21.73 22.13
CA ALA A 70 -6.00 21.34 23.02
C ALA A 70 -4.65 21.95 22.59
N VAL A 71 -4.31 21.89 21.31
CA VAL A 71 -3.09 22.53 20.77
C VAL A 71 -3.14 24.05 20.95
N SER A 72 -4.29 24.69 20.72
CA SER A 72 -4.43 26.12 20.95
C SER A 72 -4.23 26.50 22.42
N ILE A 73 -4.84 25.77 23.35
CA ILE A 73 -4.69 26.02 24.80
C ILE A 73 -3.22 25.86 25.24
N LEU A 74 -2.52 24.85 24.72
CA LEU A 74 -1.09 24.63 24.99
C LEU A 74 -0.21 25.83 24.60
N GLN A 75 -0.57 26.58 23.56
CA GLN A 75 0.21 27.76 23.12
C GLN A 75 -0.21 29.05 23.83
N LEU A 76 -1.38 29.06 24.47
CA LEU A 76 -1.95 30.21 25.19
C LEU A 76 -1.68 30.17 26.69
N THR A 77 -1.22 29.03 27.22
CA THR A 77 -0.98 28.81 28.65
C THR A 77 0.46 28.37 28.88
N THR A 78 0.95 28.52 30.12
CA THR A 78 2.32 28.10 30.50
C THR A 78 2.26 27.05 31.60
N ASN A 79 2.95 25.92 31.38
CA ASN A 79 3.27 24.89 32.36
C ASN A 79 2.11 24.52 33.28
N THR A 80 0.99 24.10 32.69
CA THR A 80 -0.18 23.67 33.47
C THR A 80 -0.12 22.17 33.75
N LYS A 81 -0.80 21.72 34.80
CA LYS A 81 -0.96 20.27 35.09
C LYS A 81 -1.70 19.52 33.97
N PHE A 82 -2.33 20.23 33.03
CA PHE A 82 -3.11 19.66 31.94
C PHE A 82 -2.34 19.57 30.62
N ASP A 83 -1.10 20.05 30.53
CA ASP A 83 -0.36 20.12 29.26
C ASP A 83 -0.17 18.72 28.64
N VAL A 84 0.17 17.74 29.48
CA VAL A 84 0.28 16.32 29.09
C VAL A 84 -1.06 15.77 28.58
N LEU A 85 -2.18 16.15 29.22
CA LEU A 85 -3.52 15.74 28.78
C LEU A 85 -3.85 16.33 27.42
N PHE A 86 -3.59 17.63 27.20
CA PHE A 86 -3.83 18.28 25.92
C PHE A 86 -2.97 17.67 24.80
N ALA A 87 -1.71 17.37 25.07
CA ALA A 87 -0.84 16.66 24.13
C ALA A 87 -1.35 15.24 23.84
N ALA A 88 -1.89 14.53 24.85
CA ALA A 88 -2.48 13.21 24.67
C ALA A 88 -3.75 13.25 23.79
N ILE A 89 -4.57 14.30 23.90
CA ILE A 89 -5.74 14.51 23.02
C ILE A 89 -5.28 14.68 21.57
N TYR A 90 -4.22 15.46 21.34
CA TYR A 90 -3.64 15.59 19.99
C TYR A 90 -3.06 14.27 19.48
N LEU A 91 -2.33 13.52 20.32
CA LEU A 91 -1.81 12.20 20.00
C LEU A 91 -2.93 11.25 19.56
N LEU A 92 -4.03 11.19 20.30
CA LEU A 92 -5.20 10.38 19.96
C LEU A 92 -5.78 10.76 18.59
N PHE A 93 -5.87 12.06 18.28
CA PHE A 93 -6.29 12.51 16.95
C PHE A 93 -5.35 12.01 15.85
N THR A 94 -4.03 12.15 16.01
CA THR A 94 -3.08 11.67 15.00
C THR A 94 -3.13 10.14 14.83
N PHE A 95 -3.41 9.39 15.91
CA PHE A 95 -3.64 7.95 15.86
C PHE A 95 -4.87 7.60 15.02
N VAL A 96 -5.98 8.30 15.21
CA VAL A 96 -7.20 8.12 14.40
C VAL A 96 -6.93 8.43 12.93
N VAL A 97 -6.15 9.47 12.61
CA VAL A 97 -5.72 9.78 11.24
C VAL A 97 -4.90 8.63 10.65
N ALA A 98 -3.97 8.05 11.41
CA ALA A 98 -3.20 6.89 10.96
C ALA A 98 -4.08 5.67 10.70
N LEU A 99 -5.12 5.41 11.51
CA LEU A 99 -6.09 4.34 11.25
C LEU A 99 -6.89 4.57 9.95
N TYR A 100 -7.22 5.82 9.61
CA TYR A 100 -7.80 6.14 8.31
C TYR A 100 -6.84 5.89 7.16
N GLY A 101 -5.57 6.30 7.29
CA GLY A 101 -4.51 6.01 6.32
C GLY A 101 -4.34 4.51 6.10
N LEU A 102 -4.22 3.75 7.20
CA LEU A 102 -4.13 2.28 7.17
C LEU A 102 -5.36 1.65 6.52
N GLY A 103 -6.57 2.08 6.87
CA GLY A 103 -7.80 1.57 6.28
C GLY A 103 -7.92 1.83 4.77
N ARG A 104 -7.38 2.96 4.29
CA ARG A 104 -7.30 3.27 2.86
C ARG A 104 -6.27 2.38 2.17
N PHE A 105 -5.08 2.23 2.75
CA PHE A 105 -4.04 1.34 2.24
C PHE A 105 -4.54 -0.11 2.13
N ILE A 106 -5.20 -0.61 3.17
CA ILE A 106 -5.76 -1.96 3.23
C ILE A 106 -6.70 -2.27 2.05
N ARG A 107 -7.50 -1.30 1.59
CA ARG A 107 -8.44 -1.50 0.47
C ARG A 107 -7.77 -1.56 -0.90
N ARG A 108 -6.54 -1.07 -1.02
CA ARG A 108 -5.87 -0.80 -2.31
C ARG A 108 -4.57 -1.57 -2.46
N GLY A 109 -3.92 -1.88 -1.34
CA GLY A 109 -2.56 -2.38 -1.29
C GLY A 109 -1.57 -1.45 -2.01
N PHE A 110 -0.57 -2.06 -2.65
CA PHE A 110 0.48 -1.34 -3.37
C PHE A 110 0.13 -1.01 -4.83
N ALA A 111 -1.13 -1.18 -5.24
CA ALA A 111 -1.56 -0.99 -6.64
C ALA A 111 -1.34 0.44 -7.14
N HIS A 112 -1.62 1.42 -6.28
CA HIS A 112 -1.59 2.85 -6.60
C HIS A 112 -0.59 3.56 -5.70
N LEU A 113 0.66 3.66 -6.15
CA LEU A 113 1.74 4.29 -5.39
C LEU A 113 1.40 5.74 -4.97
N GLU A 114 0.69 6.48 -5.81
CA GLU A 114 0.19 7.82 -5.53
C GLU A 114 -0.80 7.88 -4.36
N GLU A 115 -1.65 6.87 -4.22
CA GLU A 115 -2.55 6.76 -3.07
C GLU A 115 -1.80 6.24 -1.85
N PHE A 116 -0.88 5.28 -2.03
CA PHE A 116 -0.03 4.78 -0.96
C PHE A 116 0.80 5.90 -0.32
N SER A 117 1.31 6.84 -1.13
CA SER A 117 2.05 8.01 -0.63
C SER A 117 1.19 8.89 0.30
N ILE A 118 -0.08 9.08 -0.04
CA ILE A 118 -1.05 9.82 0.79
C ILE A 118 -1.34 9.04 2.08
N ASP A 119 -1.59 7.74 1.94
CA ASP A 119 -1.94 6.86 3.05
C ASP A 119 -0.78 6.76 4.07
N VAL A 120 0.46 6.65 3.59
CA VAL A 120 1.68 6.68 4.42
C VAL A 120 1.87 8.04 5.07
N GLY A 121 1.62 9.15 4.37
CA GLY A 121 1.67 10.49 4.96
C GLY A 121 0.74 10.61 6.18
N MET A 122 -0.49 10.10 6.06
CA MET A 122 -1.45 10.04 7.16
C MET A 122 -0.96 9.16 8.32
N MET A 123 -0.26 8.06 8.05
CA MET A 123 0.31 7.18 9.07
C MET A 123 1.53 7.82 9.78
N TYR A 124 2.41 8.49 9.04
CA TYR A 124 3.57 9.19 9.58
C TYR A 124 3.20 10.36 10.49
N LEU A 125 2.03 10.98 10.29
CA LEU A 125 1.53 12.00 11.22
C LEU A 125 1.43 11.49 12.66
N PHE A 126 1.06 10.22 12.87
CA PHE A 126 1.01 9.63 14.21
C PHE A 126 2.38 9.60 14.89
N ILE A 127 3.44 9.33 14.14
CA ILE A 127 4.82 9.42 14.66
C ILE A 127 5.10 10.86 15.09
N GLY A 128 4.70 11.86 14.29
CA GLY A 128 4.79 13.27 14.68
C GLY A 128 4.03 13.61 15.96
N GLY A 129 2.83 13.03 16.15
CA GLY A 129 2.06 13.15 17.38
C GLY A 129 2.76 12.53 18.59
N VAL A 130 3.40 11.37 18.43
CA VAL A 130 4.18 10.70 19.49
C VAL A 130 5.35 11.58 19.93
N TRP A 131 6.11 12.14 18.99
CA TRP A 131 7.25 13.02 19.31
C TRP A 131 6.81 14.36 19.92
N PHE A 132 5.69 14.91 19.46
CA PHE A 132 5.08 16.09 20.10
C PHE A 132 4.67 15.79 21.54
N PHE A 133 3.99 14.66 21.78
CA PHE A 133 3.61 14.23 23.12
C PHE A 133 4.83 14.04 24.02
N ALA A 134 5.86 13.34 23.53
CA ALA A 134 7.11 13.15 24.27
C ALA A 134 7.80 14.47 24.61
N SER A 135 7.75 15.46 23.70
CA SER A 135 8.30 16.79 23.95
C SER A 135 7.55 17.55 25.03
N VAL A 136 6.21 17.49 25.07
CA VAL A 136 5.39 18.18 26.06
C VAL A 136 5.44 17.48 27.42
N ALA A 137 5.50 16.14 27.43
CA ALA A 137 5.58 15.32 28.63
C ALA A 137 7.02 15.16 29.17
N GLU A 138 7.99 15.86 28.59
CA GLU A 138 9.42 15.82 28.98
C GLU A 138 9.99 14.39 29.09
N ILE A 139 9.55 13.49 28.21
CA ILE A 139 10.00 12.11 28.20
C ILE A 139 11.46 12.08 27.74
N ASN A 140 12.32 11.38 28.49
CA ASN A 140 13.70 11.14 28.08
C ASN A 140 13.75 10.20 26.87
N THR A 141 13.98 10.76 25.70
CA THR A 141 14.12 10.03 24.42
C THR A 141 15.56 9.65 24.09
N GLY A 142 16.52 10.01 24.95
CA GLY A 142 17.95 9.94 24.66
C GLY A 142 18.48 11.10 23.80
N PHE A 143 17.62 12.03 23.40
CA PHE A 143 18.00 13.23 22.64
C PHE A 143 17.75 14.52 23.44
N PRO A 144 18.46 15.63 23.13
CA PRO A 144 18.16 16.93 23.72
C PRO A 144 16.70 17.34 23.48
N PRO A 145 16.04 18.07 24.41
CA PRO A 145 14.62 18.43 24.29
C PRO A 145 14.24 19.11 22.97
N ILE A 146 15.11 19.99 22.45
CA ILE A 146 14.90 20.66 21.17
C ILE A 146 14.87 19.68 19.99
N ILE A 147 15.65 18.59 20.03
CA ILE A 147 15.68 17.56 19.00
C ILE A 147 14.40 16.72 19.07
N THR A 148 13.89 16.41 20.25
CA THR A 148 12.60 15.72 20.43
C THR A 148 11.46 16.52 19.77
N TRP A 149 11.41 17.83 20.02
CA TRP A 149 10.45 18.71 19.36
C TRP A 149 10.67 18.83 17.85
N LEU A 150 11.94 18.98 17.42
CA LEU A 150 12.31 19.06 16.00
C LEU A 150 11.89 17.80 15.25
N THR A 151 12.04 16.60 15.83
CA THR A 151 11.55 15.38 15.20
C THR A 151 10.04 15.44 15.00
N GLY A 152 9.29 15.93 15.99
CA GLY A 152 7.84 16.17 15.88
C GLY A 152 7.47 17.03 14.67
N ILE A 153 8.11 18.20 14.50
CA ILE A 153 7.81 19.09 13.35
C ILE A 153 8.19 18.47 12.01
N HIS A 154 9.31 17.74 11.89
CA HIS A 154 9.67 17.06 10.64
C HIS A 154 8.59 16.05 10.23
N PHE A 155 8.03 15.29 11.18
CA PHE A 155 6.95 14.35 10.85
C PHE A 155 5.63 15.02 10.42
N HIS A 156 5.39 16.28 10.79
CA HIS A 156 4.24 17.05 10.30
C HIS A 156 4.48 17.67 8.91
N TYR A 157 5.73 18.02 8.58
CA TYR A 157 6.07 18.62 7.29
C TYR A 157 6.60 17.60 6.28
N SER A 158 7.80 17.08 6.52
CA SER A 158 8.52 16.22 5.58
C SER A 158 7.95 14.80 5.51
N ALA A 159 7.27 14.32 6.56
CA ALA A 159 6.66 12.99 6.59
C ALA A 159 5.12 12.98 6.47
N PHE A 160 4.42 14.12 6.64
CA PHE A 160 2.97 14.19 6.40
C PHE A 160 2.63 15.01 5.15
N LEU A 161 2.97 16.30 5.11
CA LEU A 161 2.62 17.16 3.95
C LEU A 161 3.30 16.70 2.67
N LEU A 162 4.61 16.45 2.71
CA LEU A 162 5.36 16.11 1.51
C LEU A 162 4.86 14.81 0.85
N PRO A 163 4.69 13.68 1.56
CA PRO A 163 4.13 12.46 0.96
C PRO A 163 2.74 12.67 0.36
N ILE A 164 1.89 13.49 0.98
CA ILE A 164 0.57 13.80 0.43
C ILE A 164 0.70 14.62 -0.86
N PHE A 165 1.55 15.65 -0.89
CA PHE A 165 1.78 16.46 -2.07
C PHE A 165 2.41 15.64 -3.21
N VAL A 166 3.30 14.71 -2.89
CA VAL A 166 3.87 13.74 -3.85
C VAL A 166 2.78 12.82 -4.40
N GLY A 167 1.84 12.37 -3.55
CA GLY A 167 0.68 11.62 -4.00
C GLY A 167 -0.21 12.42 -4.96
N PHE A 168 -0.42 13.71 -4.68
CA PHE A 168 -1.16 14.60 -5.56
C PHE A 168 -0.48 14.84 -6.91
N ILE A 169 0.85 14.95 -6.96
CA ILE A 169 1.60 14.92 -8.23
C ILE A 169 1.36 13.61 -8.97
N GLY A 170 1.39 12.46 -8.28
CA GLY A 170 1.13 11.15 -8.88
C GLY A 170 -0.27 10.99 -9.46
N ARG A 171 -1.29 11.64 -8.88
CA ARG A 171 -2.65 11.67 -9.44
C ARG A 171 -2.72 12.42 -10.78
N LEU A 172 -1.87 13.43 -10.96
CA LEU A 172 -1.82 14.25 -12.18
C LEU A 172 -0.86 13.69 -13.24
N TYR A 173 0.33 13.25 -12.82
CA TYR A 173 1.42 12.88 -13.72
C TYR A 173 2.24 11.71 -13.18
N LYS A 174 1.89 10.49 -13.61
CA LYS A 174 2.50 9.23 -13.16
C LYS A 174 3.44 8.67 -14.23
N THR A 175 4.74 8.85 -14.03
CA THR A 175 5.80 8.29 -14.89
C THR A 175 6.62 7.23 -14.14
N THR A 176 7.55 6.55 -14.83
CA THR A 176 8.52 5.65 -14.15
C THR A 176 9.42 6.42 -13.19
N ILE A 177 9.86 7.63 -13.57
CA ILE A 177 10.65 8.51 -12.70
C ILE A 177 9.86 8.87 -11.43
N TYR A 178 8.56 9.16 -11.57
CA TYR A 178 7.69 9.39 -10.41
C TYR A 178 7.72 8.21 -9.43
N LYS A 179 7.67 6.97 -9.91
CA LYS A 179 7.70 5.79 -9.03
C LYS A 179 8.98 5.73 -8.18
N VAL A 180 10.12 6.00 -8.80
CA VAL A 180 11.42 6.03 -8.13
C VAL A 180 11.47 7.17 -7.12
N VAL A 181 11.15 8.39 -7.54
CA VAL A 181 11.16 9.60 -6.70
C VAL A 181 10.22 9.46 -5.50
N CYS A 182 8.99 9.00 -5.72
CA CYS A 182 8.03 8.77 -4.65
C CYS A 182 8.53 7.75 -3.64
N THR A 183 9.07 6.61 -4.12
CA THR A 183 9.64 5.57 -3.24
C THR A 183 10.79 6.11 -2.39
N ILE A 184 11.70 6.88 -2.99
CA ILE A 184 12.80 7.56 -2.29
C ILE A 184 12.26 8.44 -1.18
N ILE A 185 11.29 9.31 -1.48
CA ILE A 185 10.71 10.25 -0.51
C ILE A 185 10.02 9.51 0.65
N LEU A 186 9.33 8.41 0.39
CA LEU A 186 8.62 7.64 1.43
C LEU A 186 9.55 6.92 2.39
N ILE A 187 10.68 6.41 1.89
CA ILE A 187 11.66 5.66 2.70
C ILE A 187 12.60 6.59 3.46
N SER A 188 12.90 7.78 2.90
CA SER A 188 13.92 8.69 3.43
C SER A 188 13.73 9.07 4.92
N PRO A 189 12.52 9.40 5.44
CA PRO A 189 12.35 9.72 6.86
C PRO A 189 12.81 8.59 7.80
N ILE A 190 12.59 7.33 7.43
CA ILE A 190 13.00 6.17 8.23
C ILE A 190 14.52 6.03 8.20
N VAL A 191 15.14 6.16 7.03
CA VAL A 191 16.60 6.03 6.89
C VAL A 191 17.32 7.17 7.62
N VAL A 192 16.81 8.40 7.53
CA VAL A 192 17.33 9.55 8.28
C VAL A 192 17.23 9.30 9.79
N ALA A 193 16.10 8.83 10.30
CA ALA A 193 15.93 8.53 11.73
C ALA A 193 16.92 7.47 12.22
N ILE A 194 17.16 6.41 11.44
CA ILE A 194 18.16 5.39 11.75
C ILE A 194 19.57 5.99 11.71
N GLY A 195 19.87 6.83 10.71
CA GLY A 195 21.18 7.49 10.56
C GLY A 195 21.53 8.37 11.77
N ILE A 196 20.60 9.23 12.19
CA ILE A 196 20.77 10.10 13.36
C ILE A 196 20.98 9.29 14.65
N THR A 197 20.29 8.15 14.78
CA THR A 197 20.32 7.34 16.01
C THR A 197 21.55 6.46 16.12
N PHE A 198 21.98 5.83 15.03
CA PHE A 198 22.96 4.73 15.07
C PHE A 198 24.23 4.97 14.28
N PHE A 199 24.18 5.70 13.16
CA PHE A 199 25.32 5.78 12.24
C PHE A 199 25.38 7.07 11.43
N HIS A 200 26.30 7.97 11.80
CA HIS A 200 26.43 9.29 11.20
C HIS A 200 26.66 9.29 9.67
N TRP A 201 27.42 8.35 9.12
CA TRP A 201 27.58 8.28 7.65
C TRP A 201 26.27 7.90 6.95
N LEU A 202 25.41 7.11 7.61
CA LEU A 202 24.07 6.82 7.10
C LEU A 202 23.17 8.07 7.13
N GLU A 203 23.35 8.97 8.10
CA GLU A 203 22.69 10.28 8.09
C GLU A 203 23.04 11.05 6.80
N VAL A 204 24.33 11.23 6.49
CA VAL A 204 24.78 11.94 5.28
C VAL A 204 24.24 11.28 4.00
N VAL A 205 24.37 9.96 3.88
CA VAL A 205 23.85 9.20 2.73
C VAL A 205 22.33 9.34 2.61
N SER A 206 21.61 9.33 3.73
CA SER A 206 20.15 9.48 3.73
C SER A 206 19.71 10.88 3.28
N VAL A 207 20.45 11.93 3.65
CA VAL A 207 20.18 13.30 3.18
C VAL A 207 20.46 13.42 1.69
N LEU A 208 21.55 12.83 1.18
CA LEU A 208 21.85 12.81 -0.26
C LEU A 208 20.77 12.07 -1.05
N LEU A 209 20.31 10.93 -0.54
CA LEU A 209 19.18 10.20 -1.12
C LEU A 209 17.92 11.07 -1.16
N TYR A 210 17.66 11.82 -0.09
CA TYR A 210 16.51 12.70 -0.02
C TYR A 210 16.61 13.91 -0.98
N ILE A 211 17.81 14.46 -1.17
CA ILE A 211 18.10 15.48 -2.20
C ILE A 211 17.74 14.95 -3.59
N ILE A 212 18.15 13.73 -3.94
CA ILE A 212 17.79 13.11 -5.23
C ILE A 212 16.26 13.03 -5.38
N GLY A 213 15.56 12.62 -4.32
CA GLY A 213 14.09 12.60 -4.29
C GLY A 213 13.48 13.99 -4.53
N ILE A 214 13.93 15.01 -3.79
CA ILE A 214 13.39 16.38 -3.86
C ILE A 214 13.65 17.02 -5.23
N TYR A 215 14.87 16.93 -5.76
CA TYR A 215 15.16 17.47 -7.10
C TYR A 215 14.42 16.72 -8.20
N GLY A 216 14.28 15.39 -8.07
CA GLY A 216 13.42 14.60 -8.94
C GLY A 216 11.96 15.08 -8.91
N LEU A 217 11.44 15.41 -7.72
CA LEU A 217 10.08 15.95 -7.54
C LEU A 217 9.91 17.33 -8.17
N ILE A 218 10.91 18.20 -8.04
CA ILE A 218 10.93 19.52 -8.70
C ILE A 218 10.83 19.33 -10.21
N ILE A 219 11.68 18.48 -10.81
CA ILE A 219 11.63 18.18 -12.25
C ILE A 219 10.26 17.66 -12.67
N LEU A 220 9.68 16.72 -11.91
CA LEU A 220 8.35 16.18 -12.17
C LEU A 220 7.27 17.26 -12.11
N THR A 221 7.38 18.21 -11.19
CA THR A 221 6.44 19.33 -11.06
C THR A 221 6.50 20.26 -12.26
N PHE A 222 7.69 20.50 -12.82
CA PHE A 222 7.80 21.29 -14.05
C PHE A 222 7.19 20.58 -15.28
N LYS A 223 7.19 19.25 -15.29
CA LYS A 223 6.58 18.41 -16.34
C LYS A 223 5.09 18.12 -16.12
N THR A 224 4.56 18.37 -14.92
CA THR A 224 3.17 18.06 -14.58
C THR A 224 2.21 19.03 -15.30
N PRO A 225 1.19 18.52 -16.02
CA PRO A 225 0.21 19.36 -16.71
C PRO A 225 -0.83 19.88 -15.70
N PHE A 226 -0.56 21.05 -15.12
CA PHE A 226 -1.53 21.77 -14.29
C PHE A 226 -2.55 22.51 -15.15
N THR A 227 -3.83 22.36 -14.82
CA THR A 227 -4.92 23.10 -15.48
C THR A 227 -5.05 24.53 -14.96
N ASN A 228 -4.68 24.78 -13.70
CA ASN A 228 -4.75 26.08 -13.05
C ASN A 228 -3.36 26.72 -12.93
N THR A 229 -3.20 27.93 -13.47
CA THR A 229 -1.94 28.68 -13.48
C THR A 229 -1.46 29.08 -12.08
N LEU A 230 -2.38 29.47 -11.18
CA LEU A 230 -2.04 29.81 -9.81
C LEU A 230 -1.52 28.58 -9.06
N GLN A 231 -2.23 27.45 -9.18
CA GLN A 231 -1.77 26.16 -8.62
C GLN A 231 -0.36 25.82 -9.12
N LYS A 232 -0.14 25.90 -10.44
CA LYS A 232 1.16 25.61 -11.07
C LYS A 232 2.30 26.38 -10.41
N TYR A 233 2.17 27.70 -10.24
CA TYR A 233 3.24 28.51 -9.65
C TYR A 233 3.39 28.27 -8.16
N LEU A 234 2.29 28.18 -7.39
CA LEU A 234 2.36 27.91 -5.95
C LEU A 234 3.04 26.58 -5.63
N ILE A 235 2.72 25.50 -6.36
CA ILE A 235 3.36 24.19 -6.16
C ILE A 235 4.84 24.21 -6.57
N ARG A 236 5.20 24.91 -7.65
CA ARG A 236 6.61 25.06 -8.05
C ARG A 236 7.42 25.84 -7.03
N ILE A 237 6.88 26.92 -6.48
CA ILE A 237 7.53 27.69 -5.41
C ILE A 237 7.66 26.82 -4.16
N SER A 238 6.62 26.08 -3.78
CA SER A 238 6.61 25.18 -2.62
C SER A 238 7.71 24.14 -2.69
N PHE A 239 7.82 23.39 -3.79
CA PHE A 239 8.90 22.40 -3.93
C PHE A 239 10.27 23.02 -4.22
N GLY A 240 10.32 24.18 -4.89
CA GLY A 240 11.56 24.93 -5.07
C GLY A 240 12.17 25.36 -3.73
N ALA A 241 11.35 25.77 -2.76
CA ALA A 241 11.79 26.08 -1.41
C ALA A 241 12.39 24.87 -0.68
N LEU A 242 11.82 23.67 -0.85
CA LEU A 242 12.44 22.43 -0.35
C LEU A 242 13.81 22.18 -0.99
N GLY A 243 13.93 22.39 -2.30
CA GLY A 243 15.20 22.22 -3.03
C GLY A 243 16.31 23.15 -2.52
N ILE A 244 15.99 24.38 -2.13
CA ILE A 244 16.96 25.31 -1.55
C ILE A 244 17.29 24.91 -0.11
N THR A 245 16.28 24.62 0.71
CA THR A 245 16.45 24.40 2.14
C THR A 245 17.10 23.05 2.48
N ILE A 246 16.97 22.03 1.63
CA ILE A 246 17.61 20.72 1.84
C ILE A 246 19.14 20.78 1.73
N ILE A 247 19.68 21.75 0.98
CA ILE A 247 21.14 21.96 0.91
C ILE A 247 21.68 22.26 2.30
N PHE A 248 20.99 23.09 3.09
CA PHE A 248 21.40 23.40 4.46
C PHE A 248 21.29 22.20 5.40
N SER A 249 20.35 21.29 5.16
CA SER A 249 20.31 20.01 5.89
C SER A 249 21.54 19.15 5.58
N LEU A 250 22.06 19.17 4.34
CA LEU A 250 23.32 18.50 4.00
C LEU A 250 24.50 19.16 4.70
N LEU A 251 24.61 20.49 4.65
CA LEU A 251 25.68 21.24 5.33
C LEU A 251 25.67 20.98 6.85
N TYR A 252 24.48 20.88 7.45
CA TYR A 252 24.31 20.49 8.85
C TYR A 252 24.79 19.05 9.09
N ALA A 253 24.36 18.09 8.25
CA ALA A 253 24.73 16.68 8.37
C ALA A 253 26.25 16.46 8.21
N VAL A 254 26.95 17.25 7.39
CA VAL A 254 28.43 17.19 7.28
C VAL A 254 29.15 18.06 8.32
N ARG A 255 28.42 18.60 9.31
CA ARG A 255 28.93 19.35 10.47
C ARG A 255 29.69 20.63 10.10
N ILE A 256 29.23 21.36 9.09
CA ILE A 256 29.76 22.69 8.80
C ILE A 256 29.35 23.66 9.91
N SER A 257 30.34 24.25 10.57
CA SER A 257 30.18 25.06 11.79
C SER A 257 29.32 26.32 11.62
N THR A 258 29.12 26.81 10.40
CA THR A 258 28.26 27.97 10.12
C THR A 258 26.77 27.65 10.19
N VAL A 259 26.38 26.37 10.20
CA VAL A 259 24.97 25.93 10.19
C VAL A 259 24.56 25.49 11.60
N SER A 260 24.14 26.45 12.42
CA SER A 260 23.64 26.21 13.78
C SER A 260 22.17 25.79 13.81
N ILE A 261 21.69 25.29 14.96
CA ILE A 261 20.26 24.99 15.16
C ILE A 261 19.40 26.25 15.01
N ASP A 262 19.84 27.41 15.51
CA ASP A 262 19.11 28.68 15.34
C ASP A 262 19.04 29.09 13.86
N PHE A 263 20.13 28.93 13.10
CA PHE A 263 20.11 29.14 11.65
C PHE A 263 19.13 28.18 10.96
N MET A 264 19.14 26.89 11.32
CA MET A 264 18.20 25.91 10.79
C MET A 264 16.75 26.26 11.11
N LEU A 265 16.44 26.77 12.31
CA LEU A 265 15.09 27.22 12.66
C LEU A 265 14.66 28.43 11.82
N ARG A 266 15.50 29.46 11.72
CA ARG A 266 15.17 30.72 11.05
C ARG A 266 15.14 30.60 9.54
N PHE A 267 16.07 29.87 8.95
CA PHE A 267 16.15 29.70 7.50
C PHE A 267 15.38 28.45 7.08
N HIS A 268 15.87 27.25 7.37
CA HIS A 268 15.23 26.02 6.92
C HIS A 268 13.79 25.87 7.43
N GLY A 269 13.54 26.11 8.72
CA GLY A 269 12.24 25.98 9.35
C GLY A 269 11.22 26.99 8.82
N LEU A 270 11.48 28.29 8.99
CA LEU A 270 10.54 29.34 8.60
C LEU A 270 10.27 29.36 7.09
N PHE A 271 11.31 29.18 6.27
CA PHE A 271 11.17 29.17 4.81
C PHE A 271 10.32 27.98 4.34
N ASN A 272 10.45 26.81 4.97
CA ASN A 272 9.58 25.68 4.70
C ASN A 272 8.19 25.83 5.30
N CYS A 273 8.04 26.51 6.43
CA CYS A 273 6.72 26.82 7.00
C CYS A 273 5.89 27.67 6.03
N ILE A 274 6.49 28.73 5.48
CA ILE A 274 5.80 29.69 4.61
C ILE A 274 5.76 29.17 3.17
N LEU A 275 6.90 28.97 2.52
CA LEU A 275 6.90 28.69 1.09
C LEU A 275 6.53 27.24 0.78
N PHE A 276 7.10 26.27 1.48
CA PHE A 276 6.73 24.87 1.25
C PHE A 276 5.30 24.58 1.76
N GLY A 277 5.04 24.83 3.04
CA GLY A 277 3.77 24.49 3.70
C GLY A 277 2.59 25.32 3.20
N LEU A 278 2.63 26.64 3.40
CA LEU A 278 1.48 27.51 3.08
C LEU A 278 1.16 27.52 1.59
N PHE A 279 2.15 27.76 0.71
CA PHE A 279 1.86 27.79 -0.73
C PHE A 279 1.52 26.40 -1.27
N GLY A 280 2.09 25.34 -0.71
CA GLY A 280 1.72 23.97 -1.03
C GLY A 280 0.24 23.70 -0.72
N VAL A 281 -0.21 24.00 0.50
CA VAL A 281 -1.61 23.82 0.91
C VAL A 281 -2.56 24.67 0.06
N ILE A 282 -2.25 25.95 -0.18
CA ILE A 282 -3.10 26.82 -1.01
C ILE A 282 -3.15 26.31 -2.47
N GLY A 283 -2.00 25.92 -3.03
CA GLY A 283 -1.90 25.41 -4.39
C GLY A 283 -2.72 24.13 -4.58
N TRP A 284 -2.62 23.18 -3.65
CA TRP A 284 -3.39 21.93 -3.72
C TRP A 284 -4.88 22.13 -3.42
N SER A 285 -5.24 23.11 -2.59
CA SER A 285 -6.63 23.43 -2.28
C SER A 285 -7.36 24.12 -3.45
N SER A 286 -6.62 24.80 -4.34
CA SER A 286 -7.19 25.54 -5.47
C SER A 286 -7.84 24.62 -6.52
N THR A 287 -7.23 23.48 -6.81
CA THR A 287 -7.76 22.47 -7.74
C THR A 287 -7.33 21.09 -7.25
N PRO A 288 -8.02 20.51 -6.26
CA PRO A 288 -7.60 19.26 -5.63
C PRO A 288 -7.65 18.09 -6.62
N PRO A 289 -6.52 17.38 -6.86
CA PRO A 289 -6.52 16.27 -7.79
C PRO A 289 -7.30 15.08 -7.22
N LEU A 290 -8.32 14.64 -7.96
CA LEU A 290 -9.19 13.55 -7.56
C LEU A 290 -8.50 12.18 -7.72
N SER A 291 -8.81 11.27 -6.80
CA SER A 291 -8.41 9.86 -6.91
C SER A 291 -9.09 9.21 -8.12
N LYS A 292 -8.32 8.52 -8.95
CA LYS A 292 -8.84 7.69 -10.08
C LYS A 292 -9.16 6.25 -9.66
N GLU A 293 -8.87 5.89 -8.41
CA GLU A 293 -9.11 4.55 -7.89
C GLU A 293 -10.62 4.25 -7.75
N LYS A 294 -11.07 3.13 -8.31
CA LYS A 294 -12.48 2.71 -8.39
C LYS A 294 -12.82 1.48 -7.53
N GLY A 295 -11.90 1.02 -6.68
CA GLY A 295 -12.02 -0.25 -5.97
C GLY A 295 -11.88 -1.46 -6.89
N TRP A 296 -11.92 -2.65 -6.30
CA TRP A 296 -11.90 -3.93 -7.03
C TRP A 296 -13.33 -4.37 -7.34
N THR A 297 -13.61 -4.74 -8.59
CA THR A 297 -14.96 -5.10 -9.06
C THR A 297 -15.13 -6.57 -9.45
N PHE A 298 -14.07 -7.37 -9.37
CA PHE A 298 -14.14 -8.78 -9.72
C PHE A 298 -14.91 -9.60 -8.66
N PRO A 299 -15.60 -10.69 -9.04
CA PRO A 299 -16.28 -11.57 -8.11
C PRO A 299 -15.30 -12.19 -7.10
N ILE A 300 -15.63 -12.13 -5.82
CA ILE A 300 -14.79 -12.66 -4.74
C ILE A 300 -15.49 -13.88 -4.15
N SER A 301 -14.73 -14.95 -3.95
CA SER A 301 -15.26 -16.15 -3.30
C SER A 301 -15.79 -15.80 -1.90
N ASN A 302 -16.86 -16.44 -1.46
CA ASN A 302 -17.36 -16.33 -0.09
C ASN A 302 -16.82 -17.46 0.82
N MET A 303 -16.12 -18.45 0.25
CA MET A 303 -15.58 -19.56 1.02
C MET A 303 -14.36 -19.12 1.83
N ARG A 304 -14.46 -19.30 3.14
CA ARG A 304 -13.41 -18.96 4.11
C ARG A 304 -13.18 -20.16 5.02
N GLY A 305 -11.91 -20.50 5.25
CA GLY A 305 -11.53 -21.54 6.18
C GLY A 305 -11.60 -21.06 7.64
N LYS A 306 -11.47 -22.01 8.56
CA LYS A 306 -11.16 -21.74 9.98
C LYS A 306 -9.70 -22.15 10.21
N TYR A 307 -9.43 -22.96 11.23
CA TYR A 307 -8.08 -23.46 11.53
C TYR A 307 -7.57 -24.47 10.48
N VAL A 308 -8.45 -25.34 9.98
CA VAL A 308 -8.15 -26.33 8.95
C VAL A 308 -9.05 -26.05 7.75
N VAL A 309 -8.46 -25.84 6.58
CA VAL A 309 -9.17 -25.64 5.31
C VAL A 309 -9.49 -27.01 4.73
N GLY A 310 -8.49 -27.70 4.16
CA GLY A 310 -8.58 -29.05 3.61
C GLY A 310 -9.78 -29.27 2.68
N GLU A 311 -10.09 -30.53 2.39
CA GLU A 311 -11.25 -30.90 1.56
C GLU A 311 -12.59 -30.64 2.26
N GLN A 312 -12.58 -30.63 3.58
CA GLN A 312 -13.77 -30.44 4.41
C GLN A 312 -14.49 -29.11 4.14
N ILE A 313 -13.78 -28.09 3.65
CA ILE A 313 -14.40 -26.81 3.27
C ILE A 313 -15.38 -26.96 2.11
N LEU A 314 -15.19 -27.97 1.26
CA LEU A 314 -15.99 -28.20 0.06
C LEU A 314 -17.36 -28.79 0.39
N LYS A 315 -17.46 -29.62 1.46
CA LYS A 315 -18.65 -30.41 1.79
C LYS A 315 -19.97 -29.61 1.86
N LYS A 316 -19.90 -28.34 2.29
CA LYS A 316 -21.08 -27.49 2.46
C LYS A 316 -21.61 -26.86 1.16
N ASN A 317 -20.78 -26.82 0.12
CA ASN A 317 -21.05 -26.07 -1.10
C ASN A 317 -20.86 -26.96 -2.35
N LEU A 318 -20.95 -28.29 -2.20
CA LEU A 318 -20.83 -29.21 -3.33
C LEU A 318 -21.99 -28.97 -4.31
N GLY A 319 -21.65 -28.73 -5.57
CA GLY A 319 -22.62 -28.62 -6.65
C GLY A 319 -22.94 -29.98 -7.27
N ILE A 320 -23.95 -29.99 -8.16
CA ILE A 320 -24.47 -31.22 -8.78
C ILE A 320 -23.75 -31.53 -10.11
N HIS A 321 -23.11 -30.53 -10.72
CA HIS A 321 -22.41 -30.69 -12.00
C HIS A 321 -21.13 -31.53 -11.89
N SER A 322 -20.83 -32.29 -12.93
CA SER A 322 -19.53 -32.93 -13.12
C SER A 322 -18.70 -32.13 -14.11
N TYR A 323 -17.43 -31.92 -13.79
CA TYR A 323 -16.48 -31.19 -14.64
C TYR A 323 -15.33 -32.11 -15.06
N LYS A 324 -14.98 -32.07 -16.35
CA LYS A 324 -13.84 -32.82 -16.92
C LYS A 324 -12.50 -32.11 -16.69
N GLY A 325 -12.51 -30.78 -16.60
CA GLY A 325 -11.31 -29.97 -16.46
C GLY A 325 -11.51 -28.64 -15.75
N LEU A 326 -10.44 -27.86 -15.67
CA LEU A 326 -10.37 -26.55 -15.03
C LEU A 326 -11.20 -25.48 -15.75
N VAL A 327 -11.46 -25.67 -17.04
CA VAL A 327 -12.35 -24.80 -17.82
C VAL A 327 -13.27 -25.62 -18.72
N ASP A 328 -14.38 -25.03 -19.15
CA ASP A 328 -15.28 -25.69 -20.12
C ASP A 328 -14.78 -25.54 -21.57
N ASN A 329 -14.19 -24.38 -21.90
CA ASN A 329 -13.74 -24.05 -23.24
C ASN A 329 -12.61 -23.01 -23.19
N MET A 330 -11.39 -23.40 -23.55
CA MET A 330 -10.23 -22.48 -23.57
C MET A 330 -10.38 -21.33 -24.56
N ASN A 331 -11.20 -21.50 -25.60
CA ASN A 331 -11.43 -20.49 -26.64
C ASN A 331 -12.00 -19.17 -26.09
N MET A 332 -12.55 -19.19 -24.86
CA MET A 332 -13.07 -17.99 -24.20
C MET A 332 -11.95 -17.05 -23.71
N TYR A 333 -10.74 -17.57 -23.50
CA TYR A 333 -9.58 -16.81 -23.05
C TYR A 333 -8.64 -16.50 -24.21
N ILE A 334 -8.32 -17.52 -25.01
CA ILE A 334 -7.39 -17.45 -26.13
C ILE A 334 -7.89 -18.35 -27.26
N PRO A 335 -7.80 -17.94 -28.53
CA PRO A 335 -8.19 -18.79 -29.67
C PRO A 335 -7.47 -20.15 -29.67
N LYS A 336 -8.19 -21.26 -29.76
CA LYS A 336 -7.59 -22.62 -29.65
C LYS A 336 -6.44 -22.90 -30.61
N LYS A 337 -6.52 -22.37 -31.84
CA LYS A 337 -5.50 -22.56 -32.89
C LYS A 337 -4.20 -21.80 -32.64
N SER A 338 -4.14 -21.01 -31.58
CA SER A 338 -2.97 -20.17 -31.27
C SER A 338 -2.03 -20.79 -30.23
N ILE A 339 -2.40 -21.92 -29.63
CA ILE A 339 -1.56 -22.66 -28.68
C ILE A 339 -1.58 -24.15 -29.01
N ALA A 340 -0.60 -24.89 -28.50
CA ALA A 340 -0.51 -26.34 -28.65
C ALA A 340 -1.83 -27.06 -28.27
N PRO A 341 -2.32 -28.01 -29.11
CA PRO A 341 -3.57 -28.73 -28.85
C PRO A 341 -3.62 -29.44 -27.49
N THR A 342 -2.49 -30.02 -27.06
CA THR A 342 -2.39 -30.70 -25.76
C THR A 342 -2.60 -29.74 -24.58
N ILE A 343 -2.19 -28.47 -24.70
CA ILE A 343 -2.47 -27.46 -23.66
C ILE A 343 -3.98 -27.23 -23.54
N THR A 344 -4.66 -27.02 -24.68
CA THR A 344 -6.12 -26.87 -24.69
C THR A 344 -6.81 -28.09 -24.10
N HIS A 345 -6.39 -29.30 -24.50
CA HIS A 345 -6.95 -30.55 -24.02
C HIS A 345 -6.75 -30.73 -22.51
N PHE A 346 -5.58 -30.38 -21.96
CA PHE A 346 -5.31 -30.43 -20.53
C PHE A 346 -6.25 -29.55 -19.70
N TYR A 347 -6.49 -28.31 -20.11
CA TYR A 347 -7.37 -27.41 -19.36
C TYR A 347 -8.85 -27.82 -19.43
N GLU A 348 -9.28 -28.43 -20.54
CA GLU A 348 -10.67 -28.90 -20.74
C GLU A 348 -10.91 -30.31 -20.15
N ASN A 349 -9.88 -31.15 -20.06
CA ASN A 349 -9.95 -32.56 -19.60
C ASN A 349 -8.88 -32.90 -18.54
N THR A 350 -8.67 -32.00 -17.58
CA THR A 350 -7.61 -32.10 -16.56
C THR A 350 -7.63 -33.42 -15.78
N THR A 351 -8.78 -34.07 -15.60
CA THR A 351 -8.89 -35.36 -14.90
C THR A 351 -8.22 -36.53 -15.66
N GLN A 352 -7.96 -36.38 -16.96
CA GLN A 352 -7.26 -37.35 -17.80
C GLN A 352 -5.74 -37.24 -17.71
N TYR A 353 -5.20 -36.35 -16.87
CA TYR A 353 -3.75 -36.15 -16.74
C TYR A 353 -3.25 -36.55 -15.35
N ARG A 354 -2.00 -37.01 -15.30
CA ARG A 354 -1.18 -37.12 -14.09
C ARG A 354 -0.32 -35.87 -13.98
N LEU A 355 -0.25 -35.31 -12.79
CA LEU A 355 0.51 -34.10 -12.49
C LEU A 355 1.63 -34.44 -11.52
N TYR A 356 2.86 -34.08 -11.86
CA TYR A 356 4.01 -34.16 -10.98
C TYR A 356 4.53 -32.76 -10.71
N SER A 357 4.95 -32.47 -9.49
CA SER A 357 5.51 -31.18 -9.10
C SER A 357 6.87 -31.31 -8.45
N GLU A 358 7.75 -30.37 -8.75
CA GLU A 358 9.06 -30.19 -8.14
C GLU A 358 9.13 -28.76 -7.58
N VAL A 359 9.28 -28.62 -6.26
CA VAL A 359 9.18 -27.32 -5.57
C VAL A 359 10.55 -26.79 -5.20
N HIS A 360 10.88 -25.60 -5.71
CA HIS A 360 12.16 -24.93 -5.50
C HIS A 360 11.95 -23.62 -4.74
N TRP A 361 12.36 -23.61 -3.47
CA TRP A 361 12.41 -22.39 -2.65
C TRP A 361 13.74 -21.66 -2.86
N HIS A 362 13.69 -20.36 -3.13
CA HIS A 362 14.90 -19.54 -3.19
C HIS A 362 15.56 -19.44 -1.82
N ASN A 363 16.90 -19.40 -1.80
CA ASN A 363 17.70 -19.49 -0.56
C ASN A 363 17.30 -18.46 0.49
N TRP A 364 17.02 -17.22 0.10
CA TRP A 364 16.63 -16.16 1.02
C TRP A 364 15.26 -16.40 1.67
N PHE A 365 14.38 -17.17 1.04
CA PHE A 365 13.03 -17.46 1.52
C PHE A 365 12.93 -18.78 2.30
N LYS A 366 13.94 -19.67 2.20
CA LYS A 366 13.95 -20.98 2.88
C LYS A 366 13.65 -20.90 4.40
N PRO A 367 14.21 -19.96 5.18
CA PRO A 367 13.87 -19.86 6.61
C PRO A 367 12.38 -19.59 6.85
N PHE A 368 11.79 -18.69 6.06
CA PHE A 368 10.36 -18.37 6.13
C PHE A 368 9.50 -19.56 5.68
N ALA A 369 9.90 -20.25 4.62
CA ALA A 369 9.20 -21.45 4.14
C ALA A 369 9.22 -22.58 5.18
N ALA A 370 10.31 -22.75 5.93
CA ALA A 370 10.40 -23.75 6.99
C ALA A 370 9.41 -23.47 8.13
N ILE A 371 9.33 -22.22 8.58
CA ILE A 371 8.35 -21.78 9.59
C ILE A 371 6.93 -21.93 9.05
N TYR A 372 6.69 -21.46 7.82
CA TYR A 372 5.40 -21.53 7.16
C TYR A 372 4.90 -22.97 7.04
N ARG A 373 5.78 -23.93 6.76
CA ARG A 373 5.44 -25.37 6.66
C ARG A 373 4.81 -25.93 7.93
N LEU A 374 5.25 -25.48 9.11
CA LEU A 374 4.66 -25.91 10.39
C LEU A 374 3.19 -25.49 10.52
N ILE A 375 2.87 -24.33 9.95
CA ILE A 375 1.52 -23.74 9.95
C ILE A 375 0.69 -24.38 8.83
N SER A 376 1.22 -24.40 7.59
CA SER A 376 0.49 -24.88 6.41
C SER A 376 0.14 -26.36 6.49
N LYS A 377 0.95 -27.18 7.16
CA LYS A 377 0.61 -28.59 7.44
C LYS A 377 -0.67 -28.74 8.27
N LYS A 378 -0.87 -27.87 9.26
CA LYS A 378 -2.10 -27.84 10.08
C LYS A 378 -3.26 -27.24 9.31
N VAL A 379 -3.01 -26.16 8.55
CA VAL A 379 -4.05 -25.45 7.80
C VAL A 379 -4.55 -26.26 6.59
N GLN A 380 -3.72 -27.13 6.01
CA GLN A 380 -4.03 -27.91 4.80
C GLN A 380 -4.42 -27.03 3.60
N GLN A 381 -3.71 -25.92 3.43
CA GLN A 381 -3.81 -25.02 2.29
C GLN A 381 -2.44 -24.41 2.02
N LEU A 382 -2.03 -24.35 0.74
CA LEU A 382 -0.69 -23.94 0.32
C LEU A 382 0.42 -24.71 1.08
N ASN A 383 0.17 -25.99 1.42
CA ASN A 383 1.10 -26.87 2.13
C ASN A 383 2.16 -27.43 1.18
N LEU A 384 2.97 -26.55 0.60
CA LEU A 384 4.00 -26.95 -0.35
C LEU A 384 5.17 -27.67 0.34
N PRO A 385 5.73 -28.72 -0.28
CA PRO A 385 6.89 -29.41 0.25
C PRO A 385 8.11 -28.51 0.30
N PHE A 386 8.98 -28.77 1.29
CA PHE A 386 10.30 -28.12 1.37
C PHE A 386 11.35 -28.84 0.51
N SER A 387 11.10 -30.10 0.18
CA SER A 387 11.95 -30.92 -0.69
C SER A 387 11.72 -30.56 -2.15
N ASN A 388 12.80 -30.52 -2.93
CA ASN A 388 12.77 -30.37 -4.38
C ASN A 388 12.66 -31.73 -5.10
N LYS A 389 12.30 -32.81 -4.40
CA LYS A 389 12.01 -34.09 -5.08
C LYS A 389 10.74 -33.94 -5.90
N GLN A 390 10.76 -34.49 -7.11
CA GLN A 390 9.57 -34.64 -7.93
C GLN A 390 8.59 -35.59 -7.24
N MET A 391 7.34 -35.15 -7.08
CA MET A 391 6.28 -35.93 -6.43
C MET A 391 4.97 -35.81 -7.21
N GLU A 392 4.20 -36.89 -7.25
CA GLU A 392 2.89 -36.91 -7.91
C GLU A 392 1.84 -36.17 -7.08
N MET A 393 1.07 -35.30 -7.73
CA MET A 393 -0.05 -34.56 -7.17
C MET A 393 -1.38 -35.22 -7.55
N THR A 394 -1.89 -36.05 -6.64
CA THR A 394 -3.19 -36.72 -6.80
C THR A 394 -4.35 -35.80 -6.40
N GLY A 395 -5.58 -36.18 -6.74
CA GLY A 395 -6.79 -35.48 -6.33
C GLY A 395 -7.79 -35.29 -7.47
N ASP A 396 -8.84 -34.53 -7.20
CA ASP A 396 -10.03 -34.48 -8.05
C ASP A 396 -10.43 -33.05 -8.42
N ILE A 397 -11.39 -32.96 -9.34
CA ILE A 397 -12.12 -31.73 -9.65
C ILE A 397 -13.58 -31.95 -9.25
N VAL A 398 -14.11 -31.06 -8.41
CA VAL A 398 -15.51 -31.12 -7.94
C VAL A 398 -16.22 -29.80 -8.15
N SER A 399 -17.53 -29.85 -8.46
CA SER A 399 -18.34 -28.64 -8.62
C SER A 399 -18.61 -27.96 -7.28
N ILE A 400 -18.61 -26.62 -7.28
CA ILE A 400 -18.83 -25.81 -6.09
C ILE A 400 -19.84 -24.68 -6.36
N GLU A 401 -20.78 -24.49 -5.45
CA GLU A 401 -21.77 -23.42 -5.47
C GLU A 401 -21.49 -22.40 -4.37
N GLU A 402 -20.80 -21.32 -4.71
CA GLU A 402 -20.35 -20.32 -3.74
C GLU A 402 -20.54 -18.86 -4.19
N GLY A 403 -21.44 -18.66 -5.16
CA GLY A 403 -21.86 -17.36 -5.68
C GLY A 403 -21.07 -16.86 -6.91
N ARG A 404 -19.90 -17.44 -7.19
CA ARG A 404 -19.17 -17.18 -8.44
C ARG A 404 -19.59 -18.15 -9.56
N THR A 405 -19.48 -17.71 -10.81
CA THR A 405 -19.99 -18.41 -11.99
C THR A 405 -19.20 -19.70 -12.29
N LYS A 406 -19.92 -20.84 -12.40
CA LYS A 406 -19.37 -22.15 -12.81
C LYS A 406 -18.13 -22.56 -12.02
N THR A 407 -18.19 -22.37 -10.71
CA THR A 407 -17.05 -22.60 -9.82
C THR A 407 -16.76 -24.09 -9.67
N ARG A 408 -15.47 -24.44 -9.72
CA ARG A 408 -15.00 -25.81 -9.52
C ARG A 408 -13.76 -25.82 -8.64
N ALA A 409 -13.71 -26.73 -7.68
CA ALA A 409 -12.56 -26.92 -6.82
C ALA A 409 -11.58 -27.91 -7.46
N TRP A 410 -10.35 -27.48 -7.63
CA TRP A 410 -9.22 -28.35 -7.92
C TRP A 410 -8.49 -28.66 -6.62
N VAL A 411 -8.61 -29.92 -6.18
CA VAL A 411 -7.95 -30.40 -4.97
C VAL A 411 -6.70 -31.16 -5.36
N ARG A 412 -5.56 -30.83 -4.74
CA ARG A 412 -4.31 -31.57 -4.93
C ARG A 412 -3.75 -32.08 -3.59
N LYS A 413 -3.24 -33.31 -3.62
CA LYS A 413 -2.61 -34.02 -2.50
C LYS A 413 -1.25 -34.58 -2.88
N ILE A 414 -0.33 -34.62 -1.92
CA ILE A 414 0.92 -35.38 -1.98
C ILE A 414 0.95 -36.24 -0.72
N ASP A 415 1.22 -37.54 -0.84
CA ASP A 415 1.27 -38.49 0.29
C ASP A 415 0.04 -38.43 1.22
N LYS A 416 -1.15 -38.25 0.64
CA LYS A 416 -2.46 -38.07 1.31
C LYS A 416 -2.65 -36.72 2.05
N GLU A 417 -1.62 -35.90 2.17
CA GLU A 417 -1.74 -34.54 2.71
C GLU A 417 -2.29 -33.59 1.64
N VAL A 418 -3.31 -32.81 1.98
CA VAL A 418 -3.86 -31.78 1.09
C VAL A 418 -2.86 -30.64 0.95
N ILE A 419 -2.43 -30.40 -0.28
CA ILE A 419 -1.49 -29.33 -0.63
C ILE A 419 -2.25 -28.05 -0.85
N PHE A 420 -3.29 -28.08 -1.68
CA PHE A 420 -4.18 -26.94 -1.84
C PHE A 420 -5.58 -27.35 -2.29
N VAL A 421 -6.51 -26.43 -2.02
CA VAL A 421 -7.87 -26.41 -2.57
C VAL A 421 -8.03 -25.08 -3.29
N ALA A 422 -8.10 -25.12 -4.62
CA ALA A 422 -8.19 -23.94 -5.47
C ALA A 422 -9.54 -23.92 -6.20
N LEU A 423 -10.29 -22.83 -6.05
CA LEU A 423 -11.63 -22.65 -6.61
C LEU A 423 -11.55 -21.84 -7.90
N TYR A 424 -11.62 -22.51 -9.04
CA TYR A 424 -11.57 -21.91 -10.37
C TYR A 424 -12.95 -21.38 -10.79
N SER A 425 -12.98 -20.14 -11.22
CA SER A 425 -14.12 -19.43 -11.78
C SER A 425 -13.65 -18.53 -12.92
N ILE A 426 -14.62 -17.92 -13.61
CA ILE A 426 -14.38 -16.91 -14.63
C ILE A 426 -14.66 -15.51 -14.06
N HIS A 427 -13.87 -14.53 -14.49
CA HIS A 427 -14.16 -13.10 -14.34
C HIS A 427 -14.09 -12.42 -15.72
N GLN A 428 -14.93 -11.41 -15.95
CA GLN A 428 -14.91 -10.61 -17.17
C GLN A 428 -14.96 -9.13 -16.82
N ALA A 429 -14.03 -8.35 -17.38
CA ALA A 429 -13.99 -6.89 -17.26
C ALA A 429 -13.28 -6.29 -18.48
N ASN A 430 -13.78 -5.14 -18.96
CA ASN A 430 -13.20 -4.39 -20.08
C ASN A 430 -12.93 -5.28 -21.32
N ASP A 431 -13.93 -6.08 -21.72
CA ASP A 431 -13.87 -7.06 -22.82
C ASP A 431 -12.78 -8.14 -22.72
N LYS A 432 -12.11 -8.25 -21.56
CA LYS A 432 -11.17 -9.32 -21.25
C LYS A 432 -11.77 -10.32 -20.29
N LYS A 433 -11.44 -11.60 -20.47
CA LYS A 433 -11.74 -12.66 -19.52
C LYS A 433 -10.49 -13.07 -18.76
N TYR A 434 -10.67 -13.30 -17.46
CA TYR A 434 -9.62 -13.67 -16.53
C TYR A 434 -9.96 -15.01 -15.89
N MET A 435 -8.95 -15.81 -15.60
CA MET A 435 -9.10 -16.92 -14.66
C MET A 435 -9.16 -16.34 -13.24
N ASN A 436 -10.25 -16.61 -12.53
CA ASN A 436 -10.50 -16.14 -11.18
C ASN A 436 -10.37 -17.33 -10.22
N ILE A 437 -9.22 -17.43 -9.55
CA ILE A 437 -8.86 -18.54 -8.70
C ILE A 437 -8.93 -18.08 -7.26
N ALA A 438 -9.74 -18.73 -6.42
CA ALA A 438 -9.77 -18.45 -4.99
C ALA A 438 -9.16 -19.61 -4.20
N LEU A 439 -8.23 -19.31 -3.30
CA LEU A 439 -7.69 -20.25 -2.34
C LEU A 439 -8.20 -19.85 -0.94
N PRO A 440 -9.21 -20.55 -0.40
CA PRO A 440 -9.70 -20.27 0.94
C PRO A 440 -8.59 -20.41 1.97
N LEU A 441 -8.44 -19.41 2.82
CA LEU A 441 -7.49 -19.35 3.93
C LEU A 441 -8.25 -19.26 5.26
N PRO A 442 -7.58 -19.39 6.42
CA PRO A 442 -8.19 -19.08 7.71
C PRO A 442 -8.76 -17.66 7.74
N TRP A 443 -10.08 -17.53 7.90
CA TRP A 443 -10.86 -16.28 7.95
C TRP A 443 -10.69 -15.32 6.75
N SER A 444 -9.96 -15.73 5.72
CA SER A 444 -9.65 -14.94 4.52
C SER A 444 -9.64 -15.83 3.28
N SER A 445 -9.47 -15.26 2.10
CA SER A 445 -9.24 -16.01 0.87
C SER A 445 -8.20 -15.29 0.05
N MET A 446 -7.19 -16.01 -0.41
CA MET A 446 -6.34 -15.51 -1.47
C MET A 446 -7.10 -15.61 -2.78
N VAL A 447 -6.99 -14.62 -3.65
CA VAL A 447 -7.65 -14.56 -4.96
C VAL A 447 -6.60 -14.23 -6.00
N GLY A 448 -6.32 -15.16 -6.91
CA GLY A 448 -5.50 -14.95 -8.10
C GLY A 448 -6.41 -14.59 -9.28
N ILE A 449 -6.20 -13.41 -9.86
CA ILE A 449 -6.80 -13.02 -11.13
C ILE A 449 -5.70 -13.10 -12.18
N LEU A 450 -5.85 -14.02 -13.14
CA LEU A 450 -4.83 -14.30 -14.15
C LEU A 450 -5.32 -13.90 -15.55
N GLU A 451 -4.49 -13.13 -16.25
CA GLU A 451 -4.59 -12.97 -17.69
C GLU A 451 -3.89 -14.13 -18.40
N LEU A 452 -4.43 -14.51 -19.56
CA LEU A 452 -3.83 -15.50 -20.43
C LEU A 452 -3.25 -14.79 -21.64
N HIS A 453 -2.01 -15.11 -21.98
CA HIS A 453 -1.31 -14.61 -23.17
C HIS A 453 -0.72 -15.78 -23.95
N GLN A 454 -0.71 -15.63 -25.28
CA GLN A 454 -0.01 -16.54 -26.18
C GLN A 454 1.48 -16.16 -26.22
N GLN A 455 2.36 -17.16 -26.19
CA GLN A 455 3.79 -16.97 -26.41
C GLN A 455 4.32 -18.05 -27.38
N GLY A 456 4.27 -17.78 -28.68
CA GLY A 456 4.45 -18.84 -29.69
C GLY A 456 3.29 -19.85 -29.59
N ASP A 457 3.61 -21.14 -29.50
CA ASP A 457 2.61 -22.20 -29.26
C ASP A 457 2.36 -22.46 -27.75
N ASN A 458 3.06 -21.71 -26.89
CA ASN A 458 2.98 -21.84 -25.43
C ASN A 458 1.90 -20.93 -24.85
N LEU A 459 1.47 -21.27 -23.64
CA LEU A 459 0.48 -20.51 -22.89
C LEU A 459 1.11 -19.88 -21.65
N LEU A 460 0.99 -18.55 -21.52
CA LEU A 460 1.41 -17.79 -20.35
C LEU A 460 0.18 -17.35 -19.55
N LEU A 461 0.04 -17.79 -18.30
CA LEU A 461 -0.86 -17.18 -17.32
C LEU A 461 -0.06 -16.22 -16.46
N THR A 462 -0.56 -15.00 -16.26
CA THR A 462 0.16 -13.98 -15.49
C THR A 462 -0.78 -13.19 -14.59
N GLY A 463 -0.39 -13.04 -13.32
CA GLY A 463 -0.96 -12.07 -12.39
C GLY A 463 -0.39 -10.66 -12.59
N ASN A 464 0.60 -10.47 -13.47
CA ASN A 464 1.19 -9.18 -13.77
C ASN A 464 0.53 -8.56 -15.01
N GLY A 465 -0.58 -7.84 -14.80
CA GLY A 465 -1.31 -7.15 -15.85
C GLY A 465 -0.89 -5.69 -16.06
N THR A 466 -1.39 -5.07 -17.12
CA THR A 466 -1.17 -3.65 -17.41
C THR A 466 -2.00 -2.73 -16.49
N THR A 467 -1.84 -1.41 -16.60
CA THR A 467 -2.44 -0.41 -15.70
C THR A 467 -3.98 -0.47 -15.57
N ASN A 468 -4.68 -1.09 -16.53
CA ASN A 468 -6.14 -1.26 -16.55
C ASN A 468 -6.58 -2.73 -16.42
N SER A 469 -5.67 -3.59 -15.97
CA SER A 469 -5.93 -5.02 -15.76
C SER A 469 -6.28 -5.31 -14.31
N ASP A 470 -7.26 -6.21 -14.10
CA ASP A 470 -7.58 -6.75 -12.78
C ASP A 470 -6.57 -7.82 -12.34
N ALA A 471 -5.60 -8.20 -13.18
CA ALA A 471 -4.65 -9.26 -12.86
C ALA A 471 -3.83 -8.94 -11.60
N GLY A 472 -3.62 -9.98 -10.80
CA GLY A 472 -2.85 -9.89 -9.56
C GLY A 472 -3.30 -10.89 -8.52
N ILE A 473 -2.55 -10.93 -7.43
CA ILE A 473 -2.91 -11.69 -6.24
C ILE A 473 -3.48 -10.74 -5.20
N TYR A 474 -4.65 -11.11 -4.69
CA TYR A 474 -5.39 -10.36 -3.69
C TYR A 474 -5.62 -11.21 -2.45
N LEU A 475 -5.73 -10.56 -1.30
CA LEU A 475 -6.26 -11.17 -0.09
C LEU A 475 -7.64 -10.57 0.16
N ALA A 476 -8.65 -11.40 0.40
CA ALA A 476 -10.00 -10.96 0.74
C ALA A 476 -10.31 -11.38 2.18
N ALA A 477 -10.47 -10.40 3.07
CA ALA A 477 -10.83 -10.61 4.47
C ALA A 477 -12.02 -9.73 4.86
N SER A 478 -13.15 -10.36 5.19
CA SER A 478 -14.42 -9.66 5.41
C SER A 478 -14.77 -8.76 4.21
N LYS A 479 -15.04 -7.47 4.43
CA LYS A 479 -15.34 -6.45 3.41
C LYS A 479 -14.11 -5.84 2.73
N TYR A 480 -12.90 -6.26 3.09
CA TYR A 480 -11.65 -5.68 2.61
C TYR A 480 -10.95 -6.61 1.62
N VAL A 481 -10.40 -5.99 0.58
CA VAL A 481 -9.71 -6.67 -0.52
C VAL A 481 -8.39 -5.96 -0.73
N PHE A 482 -7.30 -6.68 -0.59
CA PHE A 482 -5.96 -6.15 -0.50
C PHE A 482 -5.18 -6.69 -1.70
N LYS A 483 -4.64 -5.84 -2.58
CA LYS A 483 -3.67 -6.31 -3.57
C LYS A 483 -2.35 -6.60 -2.87
N LEU A 484 -1.91 -7.85 -2.90
CA LEU A 484 -0.65 -8.27 -2.29
C LEU A 484 0.52 -7.86 -3.19
N PRO A 485 1.72 -7.63 -2.64
CA PRO A 485 2.94 -7.41 -3.42
C PRO A 485 3.45 -8.75 -3.99
N LEU A 486 2.56 -9.62 -4.45
CA LEU A 486 2.87 -10.92 -5.02
C LEU A 486 2.58 -10.90 -6.51
N GLN A 487 3.45 -11.54 -7.27
CA GLN A 487 3.27 -11.79 -8.69
C GLN A 487 3.40 -13.28 -8.92
N GLU A 488 2.54 -13.81 -9.78
CA GLU A 488 2.56 -15.21 -10.20
C GLU A 488 2.55 -15.29 -11.72
N GLN A 489 3.31 -16.23 -12.27
CA GLN A 489 3.37 -16.53 -13.68
C GLN A 489 3.44 -18.03 -13.90
N PHE A 490 2.64 -18.55 -14.83
CA PHE A 490 2.70 -19.94 -15.29
C PHE A 490 3.01 -19.93 -16.77
N LEU A 491 4.14 -20.51 -17.16
CA LEU A 491 4.45 -20.78 -18.56
C LEU A 491 4.21 -22.28 -18.80
N ILE A 492 3.29 -22.61 -19.71
CA ILE A 492 2.92 -23.97 -20.07
C ILE A 492 3.38 -24.23 -21.50
N GLU A 493 4.14 -25.30 -21.68
CA GLU A 493 4.78 -25.67 -22.94
C GLU A 493 4.50 -27.14 -23.25
N GLU A 494 4.24 -27.44 -24.51
CA GLU A 494 4.18 -28.83 -24.99
C GLU A 494 5.59 -29.30 -25.35
N ILE A 495 6.07 -30.35 -24.68
CA ILE A 495 7.37 -30.94 -24.98
C ILE A 495 7.23 -31.98 -26.09
N LYS A 496 6.13 -32.74 -26.04
CA LYS A 496 5.68 -33.69 -27.06
C LYS A 496 4.19 -33.96 -26.84
N GLU A 497 3.53 -34.56 -27.82
CA GLU A 497 2.11 -34.89 -27.73
C GLU A 497 1.77 -35.64 -26.43
N GLY A 498 0.78 -35.16 -25.69
CA GLY A 498 0.37 -35.74 -24.40
C GLY A 498 1.30 -35.44 -23.21
N HIS A 499 2.39 -34.69 -23.41
CA HIS A 499 3.36 -34.33 -22.36
C HIS A 499 3.61 -32.82 -22.31
N LEU A 500 3.16 -32.19 -21.23
CA LEU A 500 3.38 -30.77 -20.98
C LEU A 500 4.40 -30.56 -19.87
N HIS A 501 5.15 -29.47 -19.98
CA HIS A 501 5.91 -28.87 -18.91
C HIS A 501 5.22 -27.56 -18.50
N ALA A 502 5.13 -27.28 -17.20
CA ALA A 502 4.70 -25.97 -16.75
C ALA A 502 5.64 -25.42 -15.68
N LYS A 503 6.13 -24.20 -15.89
CA LYS A 503 6.94 -23.48 -14.91
C LYS A 503 6.08 -22.43 -14.23
N HIS A 504 5.89 -22.57 -12.92
CA HIS A 504 5.20 -21.61 -12.07
C HIS A 504 6.20 -20.81 -11.25
N GLU A 505 6.28 -19.51 -11.48
CA GLU A 505 7.17 -18.59 -10.76
C GLU A 505 6.38 -17.61 -9.91
N MET A 506 6.74 -17.54 -8.63
CA MET A 506 6.14 -16.65 -7.63
C MET A 506 7.19 -15.65 -7.13
N ARG A 507 6.83 -14.36 -7.15
CA ARG A 507 7.71 -13.25 -6.78
C ARG A 507 7.06 -12.39 -5.70
N ILE A 508 7.87 -11.89 -4.77
CA ILE A 508 7.49 -10.79 -3.88
C ILE A 508 8.10 -9.53 -4.49
N PHE A 509 7.24 -8.58 -4.87
CA PHE A 509 7.59 -7.48 -5.78
C PHE A 509 8.25 -8.03 -7.06
N THR A 510 9.56 -7.83 -7.21
CA THR A 510 10.36 -8.32 -8.34
C THR A 510 11.30 -9.46 -7.97
N ILE A 511 11.35 -9.87 -6.71
CA ILE A 511 12.31 -10.86 -6.22
C ILE A 511 11.62 -12.24 -6.21
N PRO A 512 12.11 -13.22 -6.99
CA PRO A 512 11.56 -14.57 -6.97
C PRO A 512 11.82 -15.24 -5.63
N PHE A 513 10.81 -15.89 -5.08
CA PHE A 513 10.89 -16.61 -3.80
C PHE A 513 10.55 -18.09 -3.91
N LEU A 514 9.77 -18.46 -4.92
CA LEU A 514 9.30 -19.83 -5.14
C LEU A 514 9.17 -20.10 -6.64
N THR A 515 9.68 -21.25 -7.07
CA THR A 515 9.48 -21.80 -8.42
C THR A 515 8.97 -23.22 -8.29
N ILE A 516 7.94 -23.58 -9.05
CA ILE A 516 7.43 -24.95 -9.12
C ILE A 516 7.48 -25.40 -10.58
N ASN A 517 8.19 -26.50 -10.82
CA ASN A 517 8.19 -27.15 -12.12
C ASN A 517 7.15 -28.27 -12.10
N TYR A 518 6.26 -28.26 -13.08
CA TYR A 518 5.26 -29.30 -13.26
C TYR A 518 5.58 -30.12 -14.50
N VAL A 519 5.40 -31.44 -14.37
CA VAL A 519 5.35 -32.36 -15.49
C VAL A 519 3.93 -32.92 -15.55
N ILE A 520 3.28 -32.74 -16.69
CA ILE A 520 1.87 -33.10 -16.89
C ILE A 520 1.81 -34.13 -18.00
N VAL A 521 1.34 -35.33 -17.69
CA VAL A 521 1.36 -36.46 -18.63
C VAL A 521 -0.06 -37.00 -18.77
N ILE A 522 -0.51 -37.22 -20.00
CA ILE A 522 -1.80 -37.86 -20.24
C ILE A 522 -1.80 -39.27 -19.63
N LYS A 523 -2.92 -39.67 -19.01
CA LYS A 523 -3.09 -41.03 -18.53
C LYS A 523 -3.22 -41.91 -19.77
N ASN A 524 -2.28 -42.83 -19.94
CA ASN A 524 -2.49 -43.94 -20.87
C ASN A 524 -3.59 -44.80 -20.25
N GLU A 525 -4.70 -44.96 -20.96
CA GLU A 525 -5.78 -45.88 -20.57
C GLU A 525 -5.31 -47.33 -20.53
#